data_AF-A0A352MWV3-F1
#
_entry.id   AF-A0A352MWV3-F1
#
_cell.length_a   1.000
_cell.length_b   1.000
_cell.length_c   1.000
_cell.angle_alpha   90.00
_cell.angle_beta   90.00
_cell.angle_gamma   90.00
#
_symmetry.space_group_name_H-M   'P 1'
#
loop_
_entity.id
_entity.type
_entity.pdbx_description
1 polymer ?
#
loop_
_entity_poly.entity_id
_entity_poly.type
_entity_poly.pdbx_seq_one_letter_code
_entity_poly.pdbx_strand_id
1 'polypeptide(L)'
;MKRKLIFLFILLLIVSSYLKFSYASEIGKVYIETNKEIIEKGEEIEITVNLKDAKTTAFSFSLYFDDTKLEYISNLENTNVIGNRIIFVWHDVSGGSGAKDGELAKFKFRAKENGTADFTIEGEFFYNIGSLIESNFEAKQIQIGKEESILNMQLQEELGTDFTSSNAELKSLRLDIEGITPNFEKDIYEYYLTIPNNIRDIEVLATCENPNANVEIGGNTDLKEGLNVINIIVTSEDKTAQKTYTIQVTKTANLELANNNLEILAIENTLLYPPFDMANTNYKAEISSKLDRINILAIPQNESGVVKINGNSNLKQGNNLITIVVTAPNRF
;
A
#
# COMPACT_ATOMS: atom_id res chain seq x y z
N MET A 1 33.38 -104.43 -21.23
CA MET A 1 31.92 -104.49 -20.99
C MET A 1 31.32 -103.13 -21.34
N LYS A 2 30.36 -103.11 -22.29
CA LYS A 2 29.18 -102.21 -22.45
C LYS A 2 29.25 -100.77 -21.86
N ARG A 3 28.76 -99.67 -22.45
CA ARG A 3 28.10 -99.27 -23.71
C ARG A 3 27.68 -97.80 -23.47
N LYS A 4 27.79 -96.92 -24.48
CA LYS A 4 26.89 -95.78 -24.83
C LYS A 4 26.75 -94.58 -23.85
N LEU A 5 26.85 -93.30 -24.23
CA LEU A 5 26.24 -92.46 -25.29
C LEU A 5 25.11 -91.55 -24.70
N ILE A 6 25.40 -90.25 -24.55
CA ILE A 6 24.60 -89.06 -24.99
C ILE A 6 23.41 -88.45 -24.16
N PHE A 7 23.36 -87.10 -24.27
CA PHE A 7 22.28 -86.07 -24.16
C PHE A 7 21.90 -85.42 -22.79
N LEU A 8 22.36 -84.16 -22.62
CA LEU A 8 21.60 -82.89 -22.50
C LEU A 8 20.29 -82.88 -21.67
N PHE A 9 20.26 -82.06 -20.60
CA PHE A 9 19.14 -81.14 -20.36
C PHE A 9 19.55 -79.98 -19.45
N ILE A 10 19.16 -78.78 -19.86
CA ILE A 10 19.27 -77.50 -19.17
C ILE A 10 18.44 -77.54 -17.87
N LEU A 11 19.01 -77.09 -16.75
CA LEU A 11 18.21 -76.46 -15.70
C LEU A 11 18.96 -75.28 -15.06
N LEU A 12 18.41 -74.12 -15.38
CA LEU A 12 18.55 -72.80 -14.78
C LEU A 12 18.22 -72.84 -13.27
N LEU A 13 19.07 -72.27 -12.41
CA LEU A 13 18.70 -71.70 -11.08
C LEU A 13 19.91 -70.93 -10.53
N ILE A 14 20.06 -69.67 -10.92
CA ILE A 14 19.75 -68.49 -10.09
C ILE A 14 20.54 -68.52 -8.77
N VAL A 15 21.80 -68.09 -8.84
CA VAL A 15 22.42 -67.32 -7.76
C VAL A 15 23.01 -66.05 -8.38
N SER A 16 22.17 -65.30 -9.09
CA SER A 16 22.37 -63.86 -9.20
C SER A 16 21.75 -63.25 -7.94
N SER A 17 22.50 -63.28 -6.84
CA SER A 17 22.21 -62.43 -5.71
C SER A 17 22.02 -61.02 -6.25
N TYR A 18 20.83 -60.48 -6.05
CA TYR A 18 20.41 -59.14 -6.39
C TYR A 18 21.40 -58.13 -5.80
N LEU A 19 22.46 -57.81 -6.55
CA LEU A 19 22.97 -56.45 -6.56
C LEU A 19 21.84 -55.64 -7.19
N LYS A 20 20.92 -55.16 -6.35
CA LYS A 20 20.29 -53.89 -6.65
C LYS A 20 21.45 -52.92 -6.76
N PHE A 21 21.91 -52.67 -7.98
CA PHE A 21 22.53 -51.40 -8.28
C PHE A 21 21.47 -50.37 -7.89
N SER A 22 21.64 -49.81 -6.69
CA SER A 22 21.08 -48.50 -6.42
C SER A 22 21.82 -47.61 -7.41
N TYR A 23 21.26 -47.43 -8.60
CA TYR A 23 21.59 -46.26 -9.38
C TYR A 23 21.37 -45.11 -8.41
N ALA A 24 22.41 -44.31 -8.15
CA ALA A 24 22.19 -43.02 -7.55
C ALA A 24 21.12 -42.37 -8.44
N SER A 25 19.94 -42.13 -7.87
CA SER A 25 18.92 -41.30 -8.51
C SER A 25 19.64 -40.00 -8.86
N GLU A 26 19.83 -39.73 -10.15
CA GLU A 26 20.31 -38.43 -10.58
C GLU A 26 19.22 -37.43 -10.19
N ILE A 27 19.43 -36.72 -9.09
CA ILE A 27 18.50 -35.71 -8.61
C ILE A 27 18.64 -34.51 -9.54
N GLY A 28 17.64 -34.28 -10.39
CA GLY A 28 17.61 -33.15 -11.30
C GLY A 28 17.50 -31.84 -10.53
N LYS A 29 18.25 -30.82 -10.93
CA LYS A 29 18.12 -29.48 -10.37
C LYS A 29 17.37 -28.59 -11.35
N VAL A 30 16.18 -28.14 -10.95
CA VAL A 30 15.36 -27.18 -11.69
C VAL A 30 15.55 -25.80 -11.07
N TYR A 31 16.01 -24.85 -11.87
CA TYR A 31 16.38 -23.53 -11.38
C TYR A 31 16.01 -22.42 -12.37
N ILE A 32 15.91 -21.21 -11.85
CA ILE A 32 15.48 -20.03 -12.58
C ILE A 32 16.68 -19.12 -12.79
N GLU A 33 16.92 -18.73 -14.04
CA GLU A 33 17.87 -17.69 -14.42
C GLU A 33 17.11 -16.46 -14.93
N THR A 34 17.71 -15.29 -14.74
CA THR A 34 17.17 -14.03 -15.25
C THR A 34 18.21 -13.34 -16.13
N ASN A 35 17.77 -12.63 -17.16
CA ASN A 35 18.68 -11.84 -18.00
C ASN A 35 19.18 -10.56 -17.32
N LYS A 36 18.48 -10.11 -16.27
CA LYS A 36 18.82 -8.98 -15.41
C LYS A 36 18.48 -9.35 -13.97
N GLU A 37 19.25 -8.86 -13.00
CA GLU A 37 18.91 -8.98 -11.58
C GLU A 37 18.17 -7.74 -11.05
N ILE A 38 18.31 -6.63 -11.79
CA ILE A 38 17.75 -5.32 -11.49
C ILE A 38 17.04 -4.79 -12.73
N ILE A 39 15.79 -4.32 -12.57
CA ILE A 39 15.00 -3.67 -13.62
C ILE A 39 14.29 -2.44 -13.07
N GLU A 40 13.90 -1.49 -13.93
CA GLU A 40 13.07 -0.34 -13.51
C GLU A 40 11.57 -0.58 -13.77
N LYS A 41 10.69 0.18 -13.11
CA LYS A 41 9.24 0.16 -13.38
C LYS A 41 8.97 0.43 -14.86
N GLY A 42 8.20 -0.45 -15.50
CA GLY A 42 7.91 -0.43 -16.92
C GLY A 42 8.89 -1.22 -17.80
N GLU A 43 10.07 -1.59 -17.28
CA GLU A 43 11.00 -2.45 -18.03
C GLU A 43 10.52 -3.91 -18.09
N GLU A 44 11.04 -4.63 -19.08
CA GLU A 44 10.81 -6.06 -19.26
C GLU A 44 12.00 -6.89 -18.77
N ILE A 45 11.69 -8.06 -18.23
CA ILE A 45 12.66 -9.08 -17.80
C ILE A 45 12.33 -10.43 -18.42
N GLU A 46 13.37 -11.19 -18.76
CA GLU A 46 13.27 -12.56 -19.24
C GLU A 46 13.69 -13.53 -18.13
N ILE A 47 12.83 -14.51 -17.89
CA ILE A 47 12.96 -15.56 -16.88
C ILE A 47 13.10 -16.91 -17.60
N THR A 48 14.24 -17.56 -17.42
CA THR A 48 14.56 -18.85 -18.04
C THR A 48 14.48 -19.96 -17.00
N VAL A 49 13.67 -20.98 -17.24
CA VAL A 49 13.63 -22.19 -16.42
C VAL A 49 14.59 -23.20 -17.02
N ASN A 50 15.51 -23.72 -16.21
CA ASN A 50 16.57 -24.63 -16.62
C ASN A 50 16.53 -25.95 -15.83
N LEU A 51 17.00 -27.04 -16.43
CA LEU A 51 17.25 -28.33 -15.81
C LEU A 51 18.74 -28.67 -15.87
N LYS A 52 19.32 -29.05 -14.74
CA LYS A 52 20.69 -29.53 -14.62
C LYS A 52 20.74 -30.92 -14.00
N ASP A 53 21.81 -31.65 -14.31
CA ASP A 53 22.14 -32.95 -13.71
C ASP A 53 21.09 -34.06 -13.96
N ALA A 54 20.19 -33.84 -14.92
CA ALA A 54 19.21 -34.81 -15.40
C ALA A 54 18.76 -34.47 -16.84
N LYS A 55 18.12 -35.44 -17.52
CA LYS A 55 17.48 -35.27 -18.83
C LYS A 55 16.00 -35.65 -18.74
N THR A 56 15.13 -34.88 -19.39
CA THR A 56 13.68 -35.10 -19.36
C THR A 56 13.07 -35.30 -20.75
N THR A 57 12.11 -36.22 -20.86
CA THR A 57 11.30 -36.47 -22.06
C THR A 57 9.89 -35.90 -21.94
N ALA A 58 9.44 -35.54 -20.73
CA ALA A 58 8.20 -34.82 -20.50
C ALA A 58 8.24 -34.09 -19.16
N PHE A 59 7.56 -32.96 -19.06
CA PHE A 59 7.39 -32.25 -17.80
C PHE A 59 6.14 -31.39 -17.76
N SER A 60 5.69 -31.12 -16.54
CA SER A 60 4.67 -30.14 -16.21
C SER A 60 5.11 -29.39 -14.98
N PHE A 61 5.29 -28.07 -15.09
CA PHE A 61 5.64 -27.24 -13.95
C PHE A 61 4.72 -26.03 -13.81
N SER A 62 4.62 -25.55 -12.58
CA SER A 62 4.00 -24.28 -12.22
C SER A 62 5.10 -23.28 -11.86
N LEU A 63 5.16 -22.17 -12.60
CA LEU A 63 5.95 -20.99 -12.25
C LEU A 63 5.04 -20.00 -11.54
N TYR A 64 5.39 -19.62 -10.33
CA TYR A 64 4.71 -18.58 -9.56
C TYR A 64 5.54 -17.30 -9.59
N PHE A 65 4.87 -16.16 -9.60
CA PHE A 65 5.48 -14.84 -9.56
C PHE A 65 4.68 -13.89 -8.63
N ASP A 66 5.26 -12.74 -8.27
CA ASP A 66 4.54 -11.67 -7.57
C ASP A 66 3.71 -10.84 -8.57
N ASP A 67 2.41 -11.10 -8.64
CA ASP A 67 1.49 -10.39 -9.54
C ASP A 67 1.09 -9.00 -9.05
N THR A 68 1.54 -8.56 -7.86
CA THR A 68 1.44 -7.15 -7.44
C THR A 68 2.56 -6.33 -8.06
N LYS A 69 3.73 -6.94 -8.29
CA LYS A 69 4.94 -6.29 -8.81
C LYS A 69 5.18 -6.51 -10.30
N LEU A 70 4.74 -7.64 -10.85
CA LEU A 70 5.02 -8.05 -12.21
C LEU A 70 3.75 -8.35 -13.00
N GLU A 71 3.82 -8.11 -14.31
CA GLU A 71 2.81 -8.50 -15.30
C GLU A 71 3.42 -9.55 -16.22
N TYR A 72 2.79 -10.71 -16.35
CA TYR A 72 3.20 -11.71 -17.34
C TYR A 72 2.78 -11.26 -18.75
N ILE A 73 3.73 -11.21 -19.69
CA ILE A 73 3.51 -10.66 -21.04
C ILE A 73 3.91 -11.61 -22.18
N SER A 74 4.37 -12.82 -21.88
CA SER A 74 4.64 -13.80 -22.93
C SER A 74 3.35 -14.40 -23.51
N ASN A 75 3.41 -14.77 -24.79
CA ASN A 75 2.38 -15.55 -25.48
C ASN A 75 2.95 -16.89 -25.95
N LEU A 76 3.21 -17.79 -25.01
CA LEU A 76 3.77 -19.11 -25.30
C LEU A 76 2.66 -20.13 -25.52
N GLU A 77 2.82 -20.98 -26.53
CA GLU A 77 2.03 -22.21 -26.66
C GLU A 77 2.27 -23.12 -25.44
N ASN A 78 1.29 -23.95 -25.10
CA ASN A 78 1.32 -24.87 -23.95
C ASN A 78 1.42 -24.19 -22.57
N THR A 79 1.01 -22.92 -22.47
CA THR A 79 0.83 -22.22 -21.19
C THR A 79 -0.64 -22.13 -20.79
N ASN A 80 -0.91 -22.24 -19.49
CA ASN A 80 -2.18 -21.85 -18.88
C ASN A 80 -1.89 -20.91 -17.70
N VAL A 81 -2.42 -19.69 -17.74
CA VAL A 81 -2.14 -18.64 -16.77
C VAL A 81 -3.37 -18.42 -15.90
N ILE A 82 -3.21 -18.56 -14.58
CA ILE A 82 -4.27 -18.38 -13.59
C ILE A 82 -3.72 -17.50 -12.47
N GLY A 83 -4.08 -16.22 -12.47
CA GLY A 83 -3.56 -15.23 -11.51
C GLY A 83 -2.03 -15.16 -11.58
N ASN A 84 -1.38 -15.41 -10.46
CA ASN A 84 0.07 -15.37 -10.30
C ASN A 84 0.79 -16.70 -10.65
N ARG A 85 0.08 -17.68 -11.21
CA ARG A 85 0.61 -19.00 -11.56
C ARG A 85 0.55 -19.26 -13.05
N ILE A 86 1.66 -19.69 -13.63
CA ILE A 86 1.80 -20.12 -15.03
C ILE A 86 2.09 -21.62 -15.04
N ILE A 87 1.17 -22.41 -15.59
CA ILE A 87 1.39 -23.83 -15.82
C ILE A 87 1.97 -24.00 -17.23
N PHE A 88 3.10 -24.68 -17.35
CA PHE A 88 3.74 -24.99 -18.63
C PHE A 88 3.97 -26.49 -18.77
N VAL A 89 3.50 -27.04 -19.90
CA VAL A 89 3.54 -28.48 -20.18
C VAL A 89 4.32 -28.72 -21.46
N TRP A 90 5.20 -29.71 -21.42
CA TRP A 90 5.95 -30.13 -22.60
C TRP A 90 6.16 -31.64 -22.60
N HIS A 91 6.17 -32.25 -23.78
CA HIS A 91 6.58 -33.64 -23.97
C HIS A 91 7.30 -33.82 -25.29
N ASP A 92 8.20 -34.80 -25.34
CA ASP A 92 8.90 -35.21 -26.55
C ASP A 92 7.93 -35.97 -27.46
N VAL A 93 7.76 -35.47 -28.68
CA VAL A 93 6.96 -36.10 -29.75
C VAL A 93 7.79 -37.05 -30.62
N SER A 94 9.10 -37.13 -30.42
CA SER A 94 10.03 -37.91 -31.24
C SER A 94 10.27 -39.35 -30.75
N GLY A 95 9.60 -39.78 -29.69
CA GLY A 95 9.66 -41.18 -29.21
C GLY A 95 10.85 -41.50 -28.31
N GLY A 96 11.38 -40.53 -27.55
CA GLY A 96 12.36 -40.75 -26.48
C GLY A 96 13.81 -40.47 -26.87
N SER A 97 14.08 -40.10 -28.12
CA SER A 97 15.39 -39.61 -28.58
C SER A 97 15.59 -38.10 -28.36
N GLY A 98 14.54 -37.36 -27.99
CA GLY A 98 14.54 -35.90 -27.84
C GLY A 98 14.60 -35.41 -26.38
N ALA A 99 15.22 -36.17 -25.47
CA ALA A 99 15.33 -35.76 -24.07
C ALA A 99 16.09 -34.43 -23.95
N LYS A 100 15.48 -33.46 -23.24
CA LYS A 100 16.05 -32.12 -22.99
C LYS A 100 16.84 -32.06 -21.68
N ASP A 101 17.96 -31.36 -21.71
CA ASP A 101 18.68 -30.79 -20.56
C ASP A 101 18.96 -29.30 -20.83
N GLY A 102 19.27 -28.53 -19.78
CA GLY A 102 19.47 -27.08 -19.88
C GLY A 102 18.15 -26.31 -19.98
N GLU A 103 18.04 -25.40 -20.94
CA GLU A 103 16.90 -24.49 -21.07
C GLU A 103 15.59 -25.23 -21.42
N LEU A 104 14.60 -25.08 -20.55
CA LEU A 104 13.28 -25.70 -20.69
C LEU A 104 12.26 -24.74 -21.30
N ALA A 105 12.20 -23.50 -20.79
CA ALA A 105 11.26 -22.48 -21.23
C ALA A 105 11.71 -21.06 -20.83
N LYS A 106 11.26 -20.05 -21.57
CA LYS A 106 11.52 -18.63 -21.33
C LYS A 106 10.24 -17.82 -21.23
N PHE A 107 10.11 -17.05 -20.17
CA PHE A 107 8.94 -16.23 -19.87
C PHE A 107 9.35 -14.76 -19.81
N LYS A 108 8.50 -13.85 -20.27
CA LYS A 108 8.71 -12.41 -20.20
C LYS A 108 7.70 -11.78 -19.26
N PHE A 109 8.21 -10.86 -18.44
CA PHE A 109 7.40 -10.08 -17.50
C PHE A 109 7.71 -8.60 -17.65
N ARG A 110 6.74 -7.74 -17.32
CA ARG A 110 6.91 -6.30 -17.20
C ARG A 110 6.77 -5.86 -15.75
N ALA A 111 7.68 -5.00 -15.29
CA ALA A 111 7.63 -4.41 -13.97
C ALA A 111 6.47 -3.40 -13.84
N LYS A 112 5.62 -3.57 -12.82
CA LYS A 112 4.50 -2.67 -12.50
C LYS A 112 4.79 -1.77 -11.31
N GLU A 113 5.43 -2.28 -10.28
CA GLU A 113 5.68 -1.55 -9.03
C GLU A 113 7.07 -1.84 -8.50
N ASN A 114 7.66 -0.84 -7.85
CA ASN A 114 9.01 -0.96 -7.26
C ASN A 114 9.00 -1.94 -6.06
N GLY A 115 10.14 -2.56 -5.79
CA GLY A 115 10.36 -3.48 -4.68
C GLY A 115 11.08 -4.76 -5.09
N THR A 116 11.09 -5.76 -4.21
CA THR A 116 11.55 -7.12 -4.48
C THR A 116 10.44 -7.95 -5.12
N ALA A 117 10.76 -8.82 -6.06
CA ALA A 117 9.81 -9.79 -6.62
C ALA A 117 10.42 -11.19 -6.67
N ASP A 118 9.66 -12.17 -6.19
CA ASP A 118 10.08 -13.58 -6.13
C ASP A 118 9.46 -14.40 -7.26
N PHE A 119 10.25 -15.37 -7.73
CA PHE A 119 9.82 -16.45 -8.59
C PHE A 119 10.07 -17.78 -7.88
N THR A 120 9.04 -18.63 -7.85
CA THR A 120 9.16 -20.00 -7.34
C THR A 120 8.65 -20.97 -8.38
N ILE A 121 9.16 -22.20 -8.34
CA ILE A 121 8.82 -23.24 -9.31
C ILE A 121 8.61 -24.57 -8.60
N GLU A 122 7.63 -25.33 -9.07
CA GLU A 122 7.37 -26.72 -8.68
C GLU A 122 6.88 -27.50 -9.90
N GLY A 123 7.08 -28.81 -9.94
CA GLY A 123 6.61 -29.61 -11.06
C GLY A 123 7.05 -31.05 -11.04
N GLU A 124 6.69 -31.76 -12.10
CA GLU A 124 7.03 -33.15 -12.33
C GLU A 124 7.78 -33.30 -13.64
N PHE A 125 8.85 -34.10 -13.63
CA PHE A 125 9.75 -34.33 -14.75
C PHE A 125 9.90 -35.83 -14.95
N PHE A 126 9.99 -36.28 -16.21
CA PHE A 126 9.94 -37.71 -16.53
C PHE A 126 11.06 -38.11 -17.50
N TYR A 127 11.84 -39.14 -17.15
CA TYR A 127 12.90 -39.65 -18.03
C TYR A 127 12.34 -40.49 -19.19
N ASN A 128 11.25 -41.22 -18.94
CA ASN A 128 10.50 -42.00 -19.93
C ASN A 128 9.05 -42.16 -19.46
N ILE A 129 8.24 -42.96 -20.18
CA ILE A 129 6.84 -43.23 -19.83
C ILE A 129 6.74 -43.76 -18.39
N GLY A 130 6.37 -42.89 -17.46
CA GLY A 130 6.06 -43.21 -16.07
C GLY A 130 7.23 -43.15 -15.07
N SER A 131 8.48 -42.88 -15.49
CA SER A 131 9.61 -42.75 -14.55
C SER A 131 9.84 -41.29 -14.16
N LEU A 132 9.44 -40.94 -12.94
CA LEU A 132 9.64 -39.62 -12.36
C LEU A 132 11.12 -39.36 -12.05
N ILE A 133 11.57 -38.15 -12.34
CA ILE A 133 12.88 -37.61 -11.95
C ILE A 133 12.70 -36.89 -10.61
N GLU A 134 13.40 -37.35 -9.59
CA GLU A 134 13.49 -36.63 -8.33
C GLU A 134 14.14 -35.26 -8.60
N SER A 135 13.44 -34.18 -8.27
CA SER A 135 13.84 -32.83 -8.66
C SER A 135 13.91 -31.88 -7.46
N ASN A 136 14.99 -31.12 -7.37
CA ASN A 136 15.12 -29.98 -6.45
C ASN A 136 14.79 -28.68 -7.18
N PHE A 137 14.11 -27.77 -6.50
CA PHE A 137 13.66 -26.49 -7.06
C PHE A 137 14.37 -25.32 -6.37
N GLU A 138 14.86 -24.37 -7.16
CA GLU A 138 15.43 -23.12 -6.66
C GLU A 138 14.55 -21.93 -7.02
N ALA A 139 14.22 -21.15 -5.99
CA ALA A 139 13.58 -19.86 -6.14
C ALA A 139 14.58 -18.80 -6.62
N LYS A 140 14.08 -17.75 -7.25
CA LYS A 140 14.89 -16.60 -7.70
C LYS A 140 14.16 -15.31 -7.34
N GLN A 141 14.90 -14.39 -6.73
CA GLN A 141 14.43 -13.04 -6.45
C GLN A 141 15.07 -12.04 -7.42
N ILE A 142 14.34 -10.98 -7.76
CA ILE A 142 14.82 -9.82 -8.52
C ILE A 142 14.46 -8.52 -7.80
N GLN A 143 15.14 -7.44 -8.18
CA GLN A 143 14.86 -6.10 -7.67
C GLN A 143 14.27 -5.19 -8.76
N ILE A 144 13.22 -4.45 -8.41
CA ILE A 144 12.55 -3.48 -9.27
C ILE A 144 12.74 -2.07 -8.70
N GLY A 145 13.56 -1.27 -9.36
CA GLY A 145 13.88 0.10 -8.98
C GLY A 145 15.17 0.61 -9.63
N LYS A 146 15.44 1.91 -9.51
CA LYS A 146 16.69 2.49 -9.99
C LYS A 146 17.87 1.97 -9.18
N GLU A 147 19.03 1.80 -9.81
CA GLU A 147 20.25 1.34 -9.14
C GLU A 147 20.63 2.20 -7.93
N GLU A 148 20.45 3.53 -8.00
CA GLU A 148 20.61 4.44 -6.84
C GLU A 148 19.60 4.17 -5.72
N SER A 149 18.36 3.81 -6.07
CA SER A 149 17.34 3.41 -5.09
C SER A 149 17.66 2.06 -4.47
N ILE A 150 18.36 1.18 -5.18
CA ILE A 150 18.77 -0.15 -4.72
C ILE A 150 19.99 -0.07 -3.83
N LEU A 151 20.97 0.77 -4.19
CA LEU A 151 22.09 1.08 -3.31
C LEU A 151 21.58 1.72 -2.01
N ASN A 152 20.58 2.59 -2.09
CA ASN A 152 19.91 3.12 -0.90
C ASN A 152 19.18 2.00 -0.13
N MET A 153 18.42 1.11 -0.77
CA MET A 153 17.76 -0.02 -0.10
C MET A 153 18.74 -1.00 0.58
N GLN A 154 19.87 -1.32 -0.06
CA GLN A 154 20.91 -2.19 0.49
C GLN A 154 21.69 -1.51 1.63
N LEU A 155 22.00 -0.21 1.51
CA LEU A 155 22.56 0.57 2.63
C LEU A 155 21.60 0.61 3.83
N GLN A 156 20.30 0.65 3.57
CA GLN A 156 19.26 0.72 4.60
C GLN A 156 19.06 -0.61 5.33
N GLU A 157 19.21 -1.75 4.63
CA GLU A 157 19.27 -3.08 5.24
C GLU A 157 20.54 -3.29 6.08
N GLU A 158 21.70 -2.82 5.59
CA GLU A 158 22.98 -2.91 6.32
C GLU A 158 23.03 -1.98 7.56
N LEU A 159 22.27 -0.87 7.53
CA LEU A 159 22.15 0.08 8.64
C LEU A 159 20.96 -0.21 9.59
N GLY A 160 20.11 -1.19 9.30
CA GLY A 160 19.00 -1.59 10.17
C GLY A 160 17.97 -0.49 10.41
N THR A 161 17.67 0.36 9.42
CA THR A 161 16.62 1.37 9.52
C THR A 161 15.37 0.90 8.79
N ASP A 162 14.45 0.35 9.57
CA ASP A 162 13.05 0.12 9.19
C ASP A 162 12.46 1.43 8.61
N PHE A 163 12.04 1.44 7.34
CA PHE A 163 11.28 2.57 6.74
C PHE A 163 9.86 2.56 7.29
N THR A 164 9.80 2.78 8.58
CA THR A 164 8.63 3.27 9.26
C THR A 164 8.27 4.62 8.62
N SER A 165 6.99 4.81 8.28
CA SER A 165 6.57 6.01 7.55
C SER A 165 6.50 7.22 8.48
N SER A 166 7.00 8.36 8.02
CA SER A 166 6.92 9.65 8.72
C SER A 166 5.55 10.31 8.64
N ASN A 167 4.53 9.64 8.08
CA ASN A 167 3.19 10.20 7.95
C ASN A 167 2.46 10.18 9.31
N ALA A 168 2.19 11.38 9.83
CA ALA A 168 1.44 11.62 11.06
C ALA A 168 0.08 12.30 10.80
N GLU A 169 -0.56 12.06 9.65
CA GLU A 169 -1.87 12.65 9.30
C GLU A 169 -3.05 11.79 9.75
N LEU A 170 -4.16 12.43 10.11
CA LEU A 170 -5.44 11.76 10.25
C LEU A 170 -6.08 11.55 8.87
N LYS A 171 -6.66 10.37 8.66
CA LYS A 171 -7.55 10.06 7.54
C LYS A 171 -9.00 10.42 7.85
N SER A 172 -9.42 10.32 9.11
CA SER A 172 -10.76 10.71 9.53
C SER A 172 -10.80 11.08 11.01
N LEU A 173 -11.67 12.04 11.34
CA LEU A 173 -12.05 12.40 12.70
C LEU A 173 -13.58 12.37 12.81
N ARG A 174 -14.12 11.61 13.76
CA ARG A 174 -15.55 11.55 14.07
C ARG A 174 -15.77 11.61 15.57
N LEU A 175 -16.86 12.24 15.98
CA LEU A 175 -17.31 12.31 17.37
C LEU A 175 -18.66 11.59 17.49
N ASP A 176 -19.02 11.18 18.70
CA ASP A 176 -20.38 10.71 19.03
C ASP A 176 -21.40 11.86 19.16
N ILE A 177 -20.95 13.09 18.95
CA ILE A 177 -21.75 14.32 18.97
C ILE A 177 -21.59 15.07 17.63
N GLU A 178 -22.69 15.58 17.10
CA GLU A 178 -22.69 16.40 15.88
C GLU A 178 -22.33 17.86 16.16
N GLY A 179 -22.01 18.62 15.11
CA GLY A 179 -21.77 20.07 15.21
C GLY A 179 -20.30 20.48 15.37
N ILE A 180 -19.36 19.56 15.14
CA ILE A 180 -17.95 19.93 14.96
C ILE A 180 -17.81 20.83 13.72
N THR A 181 -17.10 21.94 13.86
CA THR A 181 -16.85 22.89 12.77
C THR A 181 -15.38 23.33 12.76
N PRO A 182 -14.73 23.44 11.59
CA PRO A 182 -15.25 23.07 10.27
C PRO A 182 -15.42 21.54 10.13
N ASN A 183 -16.00 21.09 9.01
CA ASN A 183 -15.96 19.67 8.65
C ASN A 183 -14.50 19.18 8.60
N PHE A 184 -14.29 17.90 8.91
CA PHE A 184 -12.95 17.34 8.93
C PHE A 184 -12.28 17.41 7.55
N GLU A 185 -11.16 18.12 7.50
CA GLU A 185 -10.15 18.05 6.43
C GLU A 185 -8.79 17.86 7.09
N LYS A 186 -7.95 16.99 6.50
CA LYS A 186 -6.69 16.53 7.11
C LYS A 186 -5.66 17.63 7.37
N ASP A 187 -5.77 18.75 6.67
CA ASP A 187 -4.88 19.91 6.74
C ASP A 187 -5.39 21.00 7.70
N ILE A 188 -6.54 20.77 8.35
CA ILE A 188 -7.10 21.64 9.39
C ILE A 188 -6.75 21.06 10.76
N TYR A 189 -6.13 21.86 11.63
CA TYR A 189 -5.64 21.42 12.95
C TYR A 189 -6.45 21.98 14.12
N GLU A 190 -7.41 22.87 13.86
CA GLU A 190 -8.28 23.47 14.86
C GLU A 190 -9.74 23.28 14.48
N TYR A 191 -10.50 22.71 15.42
CA TYR A 191 -11.94 22.51 15.34
C TYR A 191 -12.63 23.06 16.57
N TYR A 192 -13.92 23.31 16.43
CA TYR A 192 -14.77 23.91 17.44
C TYR A 192 -16.03 23.06 17.59
N LEU A 193 -16.49 22.90 18.83
CA LEU A 193 -17.70 22.17 19.15
C LEU A 193 -18.40 22.83 20.33
N THR A 194 -19.70 23.08 20.21
CA THR A 194 -20.52 23.56 21.33
C THR A 194 -21.43 22.44 21.81
N ILE A 195 -21.39 22.14 23.10
CA ILE A 195 -22.17 21.05 23.72
C ILE A 195 -23.07 21.55 24.86
N PRO A 196 -24.22 20.89 25.09
CA PRO A 196 -25.06 21.17 26.26
C PRO A 196 -24.43 20.65 27.56
N ASN A 197 -24.90 21.20 28.69
CA ASN A 197 -24.33 20.93 30.01
C ASN A 197 -24.43 19.47 30.50
N ASN A 198 -25.33 18.67 29.94
CA ASN A 198 -25.57 17.28 30.31
C ASN A 198 -24.53 16.31 29.74
N ILE A 199 -23.70 16.75 28.80
CA ILE A 199 -22.61 15.94 28.23
C ILE A 199 -21.39 16.01 29.14
N ARG A 200 -20.96 14.87 29.68
CA ARG A 200 -19.78 14.79 30.57
C ARG A 200 -18.50 14.45 29.82
N ASP A 201 -18.62 13.54 28.86
CA ASP A 201 -17.54 12.90 28.13
C ASP A 201 -17.90 12.90 26.63
N ILE A 202 -16.91 12.89 25.74
CA ILE A 202 -17.07 12.80 24.29
C ILE A 202 -16.27 11.59 23.81
N GLU A 203 -16.89 10.72 23.02
CA GLU A 203 -16.18 9.66 22.32
C GLU A 203 -15.57 10.21 21.03
N VAL A 204 -14.27 10.00 20.86
CA VAL A 204 -13.50 10.50 19.73
C VAL A 204 -12.96 9.31 18.94
N LEU A 205 -13.37 9.20 17.68
CA LEU A 205 -12.90 8.19 16.73
C LEU A 205 -11.98 8.87 15.71
N ALA A 206 -10.67 8.73 15.94
CA ALA A 206 -9.63 9.25 15.06
C ALA A 206 -8.88 8.09 14.37
N THR A 207 -8.81 8.11 13.05
CA THR A 207 -8.13 7.08 12.25
C THR A 207 -6.94 7.71 11.54
N CYS A 208 -5.75 7.16 11.74
CA CYS A 208 -4.53 7.60 11.05
C CYS A 208 -4.57 7.24 9.56
N GLU A 209 -3.92 8.05 8.72
CA GLU A 209 -3.70 7.75 7.30
C GLU A 209 -2.68 6.64 7.12
N ASN A 210 -1.59 6.66 7.90
CA ASN A 210 -0.72 5.49 8.06
C ASN A 210 -1.32 4.56 9.13
N PRO A 211 -1.68 3.30 8.81
CA PRO A 211 -2.22 2.36 9.78
C PRO A 211 -1.24 1.98 10.91
N ASN A 212 0.06 2.20 10.72
CA ASN A 212 1.09 1.91 11.72
C ASN A 212 1.45 3.14 12.58
N ALA A 213 0.85 4.30 12.34
CA ALA A 213 1.01 5.47 13.20
C ALA A 213 0.23 5.31 14.51
N ASN A 214 0.67 6.01 15.56
CA ASN A 214 0.01 6.00 16.86
C ASN A 214 -0.89 7.22 17.05
N VAL A 215 -2.05 7.03 17.70
CA VAL A 215 -2.98 8.12 18.06
C VAL A 215 -3.18 8.14 19.57
N GLU A 216 -3.02 9.32 20.16
CA GLU A 216 -3.31 9.59 21.57
C GLU A 216 -4.36 10.67 21.67
N ILE A 217 -5.40 10.43 22.47
CA ILE A 217 -6.52 11.36 22.65
C ILE A 217 -6.60 11.72 24.13
N GLY A 218 -6.65 13.02 24.43
CA GLY A 218 -6.74 13.53 25.79
C GLY A 218 -7.68 14.72 25.91
N GLY A 219 -8.26 14.91 27.10
CA GLY A 219 -9.16 16.02 27.41
C GLY A 219 -10.63 15.78 27.04
N ASN A 220 -10.98 14.61 26.51
CA ASN A 220 -12.34 14.25 26.09
C ASN A 220 -13.24 13.70 27.21
N THR A 221 -12.80 13.76 28.47
CA THR A 221 -13.56 13.29 29.64
C THR A 221 -13.65 14.37 30.71
N ASP A 222 -14.65 14.26 31.58
CA ASP A 222 -14.85 15.14 32.72
C ASP A 222 -14.98 16.64 32.38
N LEU A 223 -15.58 16.94 31.22
CA LEU A 223 -15.73 18.29 30.67
C LEU A 223 -16.42 19.24 31.64
N LYS A 224 -15.83 20.42 31.83
CA LYS A 224 -16.30 21.48 32.73
C LYS A 224 -17.11 22.51 31.96
N GLU A 225 -17.97 23.24 32.67
CA GLU A 225 -18.66 24.38 32.07
C GLU A 225 -17.64 25.42 31.57
N GLY A 226 -17.88 26.00 30.38
CA GLY A 226 -16.95 26.87 29.67
C GLY A 226 -16.12 26.14 28.61
N LEU A 227 -14.95 26.70 28.28
CA LEU A 227 -14.04 26.17 27.28
C LEU A 227 -13.24 24.98 27.81
N ASN A 228 -13.23 23.89 27.05
CA ASN A 228 -12.42 22.70 27.26
C ASN A 228 -11.60 22.43 26.00
N VAL A 229 -10.50 21.70 26.13
CA VAL A 229 -9.62 21.39 24.99
C VAL A 229 -9.42 19.89 24.91
N ILE A 230 -9.75 19.32 23.75
CA ILE A 230 -9.44 17.94 23.39
C ILE A 230 -8.27 17.96 22.42
N ASN A 231 -7.20 17.25 22.76
CA ASN A 231 -6.03 17.10 21.89
C ASN A 231 -5.98 15.68 21.33
N ILE A 232 -5.77 15.58 20.02
CA ILE A 232 -5.58 14.34 19.29
C ILE A 232 -4.18 14.40 18.67
N ILE A 233 -3.27 13.65 19.27
CA ILE A 233 -1.86 13.65 18.90
C ILE A 233 -1.60 12.41 18.05
N VAL A 234 -1.24 12.64 16.78
CA VAL A 234 -0.79 11.59 15.87
C VAL A 234 0.72 11.60 15.85
N THR A 235 1.34 10.45 16.13
CA THR A 235 2.79 10.27 16.05
C THR A 235 3.06 9.27 14.92
N SER A 236 3.92 9.65 13.98
CA SER A 236 4.31 8.79 12.86
C SER A 236 4.95 7.49 13.34
N GLU A 237 4.92 6.48 12.50
CA GLU A 237 5.46 5.15 12.80
C GLU A 237 6.97 5.22 13.13
N ASP A 238 7.70 6.08 12.41
CA ASP A 238 9.12 6.32 12.62
C ASP A 238 9.43 7.24 13.81
N LYS A 239 8.38 7.78 14.45
CA LYS A 239 8.45 8.71 15.58
C LYS A 239 9.17 10.03 15.26
N THR A 240 9.41 10.34 13.98
CA THR A 240 10.09 11.58 13.57
C THR A 240 9.12 12.75 13.39
N ALA A 241 7.84 12.47 13.16
CA ALA A 241 6.80 13.47 12.96
C ALA A 241 5.67 13.33 13.99
N GLN A 242 5.14 14.46 14.42
CA GLN A 242 3.97 14.52 15.28
C GLN A 242 3.05 15.65 14.81
N LYS A 243 1.76 15.37 14.67
CA LYS A 243 0.72 16.37 14.38
C LYS A 243 -0.33 16.36 15.49
N THR A 244 -0.80 17.53 15.87
CA THR A 244 -1.84 17.69 16.89
C THR A 244 -3.07 18.32 16.26
N TYR A 245 -4.20 17.62 16.33
CA TYR A 245 -5.52 18.14 15.97
C TYR A 245 -6.23 18.52 17.28
N THR A 246 -6.68 19.77 17.37
CA THR A 246 -7.23 20.37 18.58
C THR A 246 -8.72 20.63 18.39
N ILE A 247 -9.55 20.17 19.33
CA ILE A 247 -10.97 20.50 19.39
C ILE A 247 -11.22 21.38 20.61
N GLN A 248 -11.63 22.62 20.35
CA GLN A 248 -12.09 23.56 21.37
C GLN A 248 -13.57 23.32 21.65
N VAL A 249 -13.87 22.80 22.83
CA VAL A 249 -15.21 22.39 23.23
C VAL A 249 -15.80 23.39 24.22
N THR A 250 -16.80 24.15 23.79
CA THR A 250 -17.55 25.08 24.64
C THR A 250 -18.76 24.37 25.23
N LYS A 251 -18.70 24.05 26.53
CA LYS A 251 -19.80 23.43 27.27
C LYS A 251 -20.62 24.50 27.98
N THR A 252 -21.91 24.59 27.68
CA THR A 252 -22.79 25.64 28.22
C THR A 252 -24.19 25.13 28.50
N ALA A 253 -24.86 25.72 29.49
CA ALA A 253 -26.30 25.53 29.72
C ALA A 253 -27.17 26.35 28.77
N ASN A 254 -26.59 27.34 28.08
CA ASN A 254 -27.28 28.24 27.16
C ASN A 254 -26.58 28.24 25.80
N LEU A 255 -27.04 27.37 24.89
CA LEU A 255 -26.46 27.17 23.56
C LEU A 255 -26.57 28.43 22.68
N GLU A 256 -27.64 29.21 22.84
CA GLU A 256 -27.84 30.44 22.07
C GLU A 256 -26.69 31.42 22.30
N LEU A 257 -26.27 31.61 23.56
CA LEU A 257 -25.16 32.51 23.91
C LEU A 257 -23.78 32.02 23.45
N ALA A 258 -23.66 30.79 22.97
CA ALA A 258 -22.42 30.21 22.44
C ALA A 258 -22.34 30.22 20.91
N ASN A 259 -23.38 30.69 20.22
CA ASN A 259 -23.39 30.75 18.76
C ASN A 259 -22.48 31.87 18.24
N ASN A 260 -21.37 31.49 17.59
CA ASN A 260 -20.41 32.37 16.93
C ASN A 260 -20.47 32.28 15.39
N ASN A 261 -21.54 31.73 14.81
CA ASN A 261 -21.69 31.64 13.36
C ASN A 261 -22.00 33.01 12.75
N LEU A 262 -21.61 33.19 11.49
CA LEU A 262 -22.15 34.25 10.63
C LEU A 262 -23.49 33.81 10.05
N GLU A 263 -24.46 34.72 10.02
CA GLU A 263 -25.67 34.60 9.21
C GLU A 263 -25.41 35.13 7.79
N ILE A 264 -24.62 36.19 7.66
CA ILE A 264 -24.28 36.82 6.38
C ILE A 264 -22.79 37.06 6.32
N LEU A 265 -22.18 36.67 5.20
CA LEU A 265 -20.88 37.14 4.77
C LEU A 265 -20.95 37.57 3.30
N ALA A 266 -20.65 38.84 3.02
CA ALA A 266 -20.61 39.38 1.68
C ALA A 266 -19.52 40.45 1.55
N ILE A 267 -19.00 40.61 0.34
CA ILE A 267 -18.09 41.69 -0.01
C ILE A 267 -18.79 42.57 -1.03
N GLU A 268 -18.72 43.88 -0.85
CA GLU A 268 -19.36 44.82 -1.77
C GLU A 268 -18.80 44.66 -3.19
N ASN A 269 -19.69 44.56 -4.19
CA ASN A 269 -19.37 44.46 -5.62
C ASN A 269 -18.51 43.25 -6.05
N THR A 270 -18.46 42.19 -5.24
CA THR A 270 -17.83 40.91 -5.65
C THR A 270 -18.53 39.72 -4.99
N LEU A 271 -18.28 38.53 -5.53
CA LEU A 271 -18.81 37.28 -4.99
C LEU A 271 -17.70 36.52 -4.27
N LEU A 272 -18.08 35.83 -3.19
CA LEU A 272 -17.22 34.84 -2.54
C LEU A 272 -17.20 33.57 -3.39
N TYR A 273 -16.04 32.94 -3.45
CA TYR A 273 -15.83 31.61 -4.00
C TYR A 273 -15.16 30.72 -2.94
N PRO A 274 -15.84 29.66 -2.46
CA PRO A 274 -17.23 29.28 -2.79
C PRO A 274 -18.27 30.34 -2.31
N PRO A 275 -19.53 30.27 -2.76
CA PRO A 275 -20.61 31.04 -2.14
C PRO A 275 -20.66 30.83 -0.62
N PHE A 276 -21.13 31.82 0.13
CA PHE A 276 -21.19 31.74 1.59
C PHE A 276 -21.99 30.51 2.05
N ASP A 277 -21.38 29.75 2.95
CA ASP A 277 -21.97 28.62 3.65
C ASP A 277 -21.44 28.64 5.08
N MET A 278 -22.32 28.53 6.08
CA MET A 278 -21.92 28.70 7.48
C MET A 278 -20.87 27.68 7.96
N ALA A 279 -20.74 26.52 7.29
CA ALA A 279 -19.75 25.51 7.61
C ALA A 279 -18.37 25.78 6.96
N ASN A 280 -18.32 26.67 5.96
CA ASN A 280 -17.08 27.05 5.29
C ASN A 280 -16.43 28.24 5.99
N THR A 281 -15.17 28.07 6.39
CA THR A 281 -14.37 29.13 7.06
C THR A 281 -13.36 29.80 6.13
N ASN A 282 -13.17 29.26 4.92
CA ASN A 282 -12.21 29.76 3.93
C ASN A 282 -12.91 30.18 2.63
N TYR A 283 -12.60 31.40 2.18
CA TYR A 283 -13.18 31.98 0.98
C TYR A 283 -12.11 32.70 0.16
N LYS A 284 -12.34 32.77 -1.15
CA LYS A 284 -11.59 33.62 -2.09
C LYS A 284 -12.55 34.61 -2.73
N ALA A 285 -12.06 35.79 -3.05
CA ALA A 285 -12.78 36.75 -3.88
C ALA A 285 -11.78 37.48 -4.76
N GLU A 286 -12.13 37.66 -6.03
CA GLU A 286 -11.34 38.48 -6.95
C GLU A 286 -11.93 39.89 -6.98
N ILE A 287 -11.08 40.89 -6.80
CA ILE A 287 -11.45 42.30 -6.77
C ILE A 287 -10.57 43.09 -7.73
N SER A 288 -11.00 44.31 -8.10
CA SER A 288 -10.19 45.18 -8.94
C SER A 288 -8.88 45.55 -8.25
N SER A 289 -7.76 45.47 -8.98
CA SER A 289 -6.44 45.93 -8.52
C SER A 289 -6.35 47.43 -8.22
N LYS A 290 -7.41 48.20 -8.51
CA LYS A 290 -7.52 49.63 -8.20
C LYS A 290 -8.05 49.92 -6.80
N LEU A 291 -8.58 48.91 -6.10
CA LEU A 291 -9.09 49.05 -4.73
C LEU A 291 -7.96 48.84 -3.72
N ASP A 292 -7.81 49.78 -2.79
CA ASP A 292 -6.90 49.68 -1.64
C ASP A 292 -7.62 49.25 -0.36
N ARG A 293 -8.96 49.20 -0.38
CA ARG A 293 -9.84 48.78 0.70
C ARG A 293 -11.07 48.09 0.12
N ILE A 294 -11.64 47.17 0.88
CA ILE A 294 -12.96 46.60 0.61
C ILE A 294 -13.90 46.74 1.81
N ASN A 295 -15.18 46.84 1.50
CA ASN A 295 -16.25 46.79 2.49
C ASN A 295 -16.76 45.36 2.58
N ILE A 296 -16.78 44.83 3.79
CA ILE A 296 -17.21 43.47 4.09
C ILE A 296 -18.42 43.59 5.01
N LEU A 297 -19.52 43.00 4.59
CA LEU A 297 -20.70 42.80 5.41
C LEU A 297 -20.58 41.43 6.08
N ALA A 298 -20.42 41.42 7.39
CA ALA A 298 -20.36 40.22 8.21
C ALA A 298 -21.33 40.38 9.38
N ILE A 299 -22.45 39.66 9.34
CA ILE A 299 -23.51 39.74 10.36
C ILE A 299 -23.51 38.40 11.13
N PRO A 300 -23.34 38.43 12.46
CA PRO A 300 -23.41 37.22 13.28
C PRO A 300 -24.86 36.74 13.39
N GLN A 301 -25.05 35.42 13.44
CA GLN A 301 -26.38 34.83 13.65
C GLN A 301 -26.92 35.12 15.05
N ASN A 302 -26.03 35.26 16.04
CA ASN A 302 -26.40 35.80 17.34
C ASN A 302 -26.28 37.32 17.33
N GLU A 303 -27.39 38.04 17.53
CA GLU A 303 -27.44 39.52 17.52
C GLU A 303 -26.53 40.19 18.56
N SER A 304 -26.15 39.47 19.63
CA SER A 304 -25.21 39.94 20.65
C SER A 304 -23.75 39.53 20.38
N GLY A 305 -23.49 38.81 19.29
CA GLY A 305 -22.16 38.43 18.84
C GLY A 305 -21.34 39.63 18.35
N VAL A 306 -20.02 39.54 18.44
CA VAL A 306 -19.10 40.61 18.03
C VAL A 306 -18.29 40.14 16.83
N VAL A 307 -18.25 40.96 15.77
CA VAL A 307 -17.45 40.68 14.58
C VAL A 307 -16.25 41.63 14.53
N LYS A 308 -15.05 41.06 14.33
CA LYS A 308 -13.81 41.80 14.09
C LYS A 308 -13.24 41.43 12.73
N ILE A 309 -13.03 42.44 11.88
CA ILE A 309 -12.48 42.27 10.53
C ILE A 309 -11.08 42.89 10.50
N ASN A 310 -10.08 42.12 10.08
CA ASN A 310 -8.69 42.57 9.96
C ASN A 310 -8.19 42.38 8.53
N GLY A 311 -7.37 43.31 8.05
CA GLY A 311 -6.72 43.20 6.73
C GLY A 311 -7.54 43.73 5.54
N ASN A 312 -8.73 44.28 5.75
CA ASN A 312 -9.60 44.77 4.66
C ASN A 312 -9.21 46.15 4.07
N SER A 313 -8.01 46.65 4.37
CA SER A 313 -7.48 47.93 3.89
C SER A 313 -5.97 47.86 3.66
N ASN A 314 -5.41 48.83 2.93
CA ASN A 314 -4.02 48.83 2.46
C ASN A 314 -3.69 47.63 1.55
N LEU A 315 -4.68 47.16 0.80
CA LEU A 315 -4.55 46.01 -0.10
C LEU A 315 -3.46 46.25 -1.14
N LYS A 316 -2.71 45.20 -1.44
CA LYS A 316 -1.64 45.21 -2.44
C LYS A 316 -2.04 44.41 -3.66
N GLN A 317 -1.43 44.71 -4.80
CA GLN A 317 -1.59 43.88 -5.98
C GLN A 317 -1.13 42.43 -5.67
N GLY A 318 -1.97 41.46 -6.02
CA GLY A 318 -1.74 40.04 -5.71
C GLY A 318 -2.63 39.55 -4.57
N ASN A 319 -2.18 38.50 -3.87
CA ASN A 319 -2.96 37.85 -2.81
C ASN A 319 -2.89 38.68 -1.53
N ASN A 320 -4.04 38.91 -0.91
CA ASN A 320 -4.17 39.54 0.40
C ASN A 320 -4.94 38.60 1.32
N LEU A 321 -4.54 38.50 2.58
CA LEU A 321 -5.26 37.73 3.60
C LEU A 321 -6.12 38.67 4.44
N ILE A 322 -7.39 38.32 4.59
CA ILE A 322 -8.35 39.01 5.43
C ILE A 322 -8.87 38.01 6.45
N THR A 323 -8.90 38.40 7.71
CA THR A 323 -9.37 37.54 8.80
C THR A 323 -10.61 38.16 9.42
N ILE A 324 -11.68 37.37 9.49
CA ILE A 324 -12.94 37.73 10.13
C ILE A 324 -13.08 36.83 11.35
N VAL A 325 -13.18 37.44 12.53
CA VAL A 325 -13.35 36.73 13.80
C VAL A 325 -14.72 37.08 14.33
N VAL A 326 -15.52 36.06 14.62
CA VAL A 326 -16.81 36.21 15.29
C VAL A 326 -16.67 35.65 16.70
N THR A 327 -17.10 36.43 17.69
CA THR A 327 -17.08 36.05 19.10
C THR A 327 -18.50 35.98 19.61
N ALA A 328 -18.89 34.83 20.15
CA ALA A 328 -20.21 34.63 20.76
C ALA A 328 -20.38 35.49 22.03
N PRO A 329 -21.63 35.79 22.45
CA PRO A 329 -21.90 36.60 23.63
C PRO A 329 -21.31 36.06 24.93
N ASN A 330 -21.20 34.74 25.08
CA ASN A 330 -20.60 34.09 26.24
C ASN A 330 -19.07 34.23 26.29
N ARG A 331 -18.44 34.83 25.26
CA ARG A 331 -16.99 35.11 25.15
C ARG A 331 -16.08 33.86 25.20
N PHE A 332 -16.64 32.68 24.95
CA PHE A 332 -15.88 31.44 24.78
C PHE A 332 -15.79 31.07 23.31
#